data_AF-A0A6G3LJH3-F1
#
_entry.id   AF-A0A6G3LJH3-F1
#
_cell.length_a   1.000
_cell.length_b   1.000
_cell.length_c   1.000
_cell.angle_alpha   90.00
_cell.angle_beta   90.00
_cell.angle_gamma   90.00
#
_symmetry.space_group_name_H-M   'P 1'
#
loop_
_entity.id
_entity.type
_entity.pdbx_description
1 polymer ?
#
loop_
_entity_poly.entity_id
_entity_poly.type
_entity_poly.pdbx_seq_one_letter_code
_entity_poly.pdbx_strand_id
1 'polypeptide(L)'
;MAGTDYGTSRQRDLGQLWADTIRGFLGEIAFAKWLKERFGISAELDYRRGPLEEFLPSDIKSVNGRPPHLKISVKTTKFGGVWLDVPGAQIKHSDVYVLVRVGITRDHLLAFFKKISVFRDKFFKEALERGIAGKDELEEIWGSLPEFAHVPAYVAGFLDKAEIAEFLDNEKSIILADGEVKIKKVIINKFLGYWHPAVPDYERKVREQLKRKGKSIRDDMKIEFVGIQNFSKELHFLASSGVLKRKQEDWEKVITKL
;
A
#
# COMPACT_ATOMS: atom_id res chain seq x y z
N MET A 1 0.32 -3.05 -17.37
CA MET A 1 0.29 -2.58 -15.96
C MET A 1 1.57 -1.80 -15.68
N ALA A 2 1.48 -0.55 -15.21
CA ALA A 2 2.64 0.22 -14.79
C ALA A 2 3.09 -0.26 -13.39
N GLY A 3 4.38 -0.56 -13.23
CA GLY A 3 4.92 -1.09 -11.98
C GLY A 3 4.76 -0.13 -10.79
N THR A 4 4.98 -0.66 -9.60
CA THR A 4 4.97 0.15 -8.38
C THR A 4 6.37 0.75 -8.19
N ASP A 5 6.40 2.06 -7.99
CA ASP A 5 7.60 2.82 -7.64
C ASP A 5 7.55 3.09 -6.14
N TYR A 6 8.58 2.66 -5.41
CA TYR A 6 8.71 2.85 -3.98
C TYR A 6 9.59 4.07 -3.65
N GLY A 7 9.38 5.19 -4.33
CA GLY A 7 9.94 6.49 -3.94
C GLY A 7 11.24 6.88 -4.65
N THR A 8 11.30 6.73 -5.97
CA THR A 8 12.36 7.41 -6.73
C THR A 8 12.30 8.93 -6.53
N SER A 9 13.47 9.57 -6.37
CA SER A 9 13.68 10.98 -6.01
C SER A 9 13.26 12.01 -7.08
N ARG A 10 12.31 11.68 -7.97
CA ARG A 10 11.61 12.71 -8.73
C ARG A 10 10.76 13.48 -7.73
N GLN A 11 10.77 14.81 -7.81
CA GLN A 11 9.75 15.63 -7.14
C GLN A 11 8.39 14.98 -7.45
N ARG A 12 7.73 14.43 -6.43
CA ARG A 12 6.40 13.87 -6.61
C ARG A 12 5.53 15.02 -7.11
N ASP A 13 4.93 14.84 -8.28
CA ASP A 13 3.95 15.82 -8.72
C ASP A 13 2.81 15.85 -7.70
N LEU A 14 2.14 17.00 -7.59
CA LEU A 14 1.05 17.18 -6.63
C LEU A 14 -0.03 16.10 -6.82
N GLY A 15 -0.29 15.68 -8.07
CA GLY A 15 -1.24 14.63 -8.39
C GLY A 15 -0.86 13.26 -7.80
N GLN A 16 0.42 12.92 -7.78
CA GLN A 16 0.93 11.67 -7.21
C GLN A 16 0.80 11.67 -5.69
N LEU A 17 1.16 12.78 -5.03
CA LEU A 17 0.93 12.94 -3.58
C LEU A 17 -0.55 12.77 -3.23
N TRP A 18 -1.43 13.44 -3.96
CA TRP A 18 -2.87 13.34 -3.76
C TRP A 18 -3.40 11.92 -4.00
N ALA A 19 -2.96 11.25 -5.08
CA ALA A 19 -3.38 9.90 -5.40
C ALA A 19 -2.92 8.88 -4.36
N ASP A 20 -1.71 9.04 -3.80
CA ASP A 20 -1.19 8.16 -2.75
C ASP A 20 -1.93 8.39 -1.42
N THR A 21 -2.21 9.64 -1.06
CA THR A 21 -3.01 9.97 0.13
C THR A 21 -4.44 9.43 0.04
N ILE A 22 -5.14 9.64 -1.08
CA ILE A 22 -6.49 9.10 -1.30
C ILE A 22 -6.48 7.58 -1.20
N ARG A 23 -5.46 6.92 -1.77
CA ARG A 23 -5.33 5.47 -1.69
C ARG A 23 -5.12 5.01 -0.26
N GLY A 24 -4.30 5.70 0.53
CA GLY A 24 -4.15 5.46 1.97
C GLY A 24 -5.50 5.42 2.68
N PHE A 25 -6.25 6.53 2.63
CA PHE A 25 -7.56 6.64 3.27
C PHE A 25 -8.57 5.60 2.78
N LEU A 26 -8.61 5.31 1.48
CA LEU A 26 -9.51 4.28 0.96
C LEU A 26 -9.16 2.88 1.51
N GLY A 27 -7.88 2.59 1.76
CA GLY A 27 -7.46 1.36 2.40
C GLY A 27 -7.90 1.26 3.86
N GLU A 28 -7.76 2.34 4.63
CA GLU A 28 -8.25 2.43 6.00
C GLU A 28 -9.77 2.25 6.08
N ILE A 29 -10.52 2.96 5.23
CA ILE A 29 -11.98 2.84 5.11
C ILE A 29 -12.37 1.40 4.78
N ALA A 30 -11.68 0.78 3.82
CA ALA A 30 -11.94 -0.60 3.43
C ALA A 30 -11.69 -1.57 4.59
N PHE A 31 -10.64 -1.36 5.38
CA PHE A 31 -10.37 -2.18 6.55
C PHE A 31 -11.44 -2.01 7.64
N ALA A 32 -11.86 -0.78 7.94
CA ALA A 32 -12.92 -0.51 8.90
C ALA A 32 -14.26 -1.14 8.48
N LYS A 33 -14.63 -1.06 7.20
CA LYS A 33 -15.82 -1.74 6.66
C LYS A 33 -15.69 -3.26 6.77
N TRP A 34 -14.53 -3.80 6.43
CA TRP A 34 -14.27 -5.23 6.52
C TRP A 34 -14.36 -5.74 7.96
N LEU A 35 -13.84 -5.00 8.95
CA LEU A 35 -14.00 -5.32 10.38
C LEU A 35 -15.47 -5.40 10.79
N LYS A 36 -16.28 -4.44 10.32
CA LYS A 36 -17.71 -4.40 10.62
C LYS A 36 -18.46 -5.56 9.98
N GLU A 37 -18.20 -5.83 8.71
CA GLU A 37 -18.88 -6.87 7.94
C GLU A 37 -18.50 -8.29 8.38
N ARG A 38 -17.24 -8.52 8.75
CA ARG A 38 -16.71 -9.85 9.08
C ARG A 38 -16.77 -10.19 10.56
N PHE A 39 -16.58 -9.21 11.44
CA PHE A 39 -16.45 -9.42 12.88
C PHE A 39 -17.44 -8.58 13.70
N GLY A 40 -18.30 -7.78 13.08
CA GLY A 40 -19.25 -6.90 13.78
C GLY A 40 -18.61 -5.69 14.46
N ILE A 41 -17.30 -5.48 14.27
CA ILE A 41 -16.52 -4.47 14.98
C ILE A 41 -16.59 -3.12 14.29
N SER A 42 -16.92 -2.09 15.07
CA SER A 42 -16.97 -0.71 14.57
C SER A 42 -15.64 -0.04 14.87
N ALA A 43 -14.87 0.29 13.83
CA ALA A 43 -13.62 1.04 13.96
C ALA A 43 -13.83 2.49 13.51
N GLU A 44 -13.42 3.45 14.34
CA GLU A 44 -13.35 4.87 14.01
C GLU A 44 -11.93 5.21 13.54
N LEU A 45 -11.83 5.93 12.43
CA LEU A 45 -10.57 6.34 11.80
C LEU A 45 -10.29 7.82 12.12
N ASP A 46 -9.02 8.23 12.14
CA ASP A 46 -8.64 9.63 12.39
C ASP A 46 -8.23 10.34 11.09
N TYR A 47 -9.12 11.18 10.56
CA TYR A 47 -8.86 11.97 9.35
C TYR A 47 -8.41 13.41 9.63
N ARG A 48 -8.07 13.74 10.88
CA ARG A 48 -7.68 15.11 11.22
C ARG A 48 -6.41 15.53 10.49
N ARG A 49 -6.38 16.76 10.00
CA ARG A 49 -5.16 17.43 9.53
C ARG A 49 -4.53 18.13 10.73
N GLY A 50 -3.31 17.76 11.09
CA GLY A 50 -2.56 18.37 12.20
C GLY A 50 -1.04 18.29 11.98
N PRO A 51 -0.23 18.87 12.87
CA PRO A 51 1.22 18.65 12.95
C PRO A 51 1.55 17.15 13.04
N LEU A 52 2.73 16.75 12.54
CA LEU A 52 3.14 15.33 12.52
C LEU A 52 3.17 14.73 13.94
N GLU A 53 3.43 15.56 14.96
CA GLU A 53 3.45 15.14 16.37
C GLU A 53 2.06 14.75 16.92
N GLU A 54 0.97 15.16 16.25
CA GLU A 54 -0.42 14.88 16.67
C GLU A 54 -1.02 13.63 16.00
N PHE A 55 -0.33 13.04 15.03
CA PHE A 55 -0.81 11.82 14.38
C PHE A 55 -0.59 10.61 15.30
N LEU A 56 -1.68 9.91 15.59
CA LEU A 56 -1.66 8.69 16.39
C LEU A 56 -0.75 7.63 15.73
N PRO A 57 -0.06 6.79 16.51
CA PRO A 57 0.76 5.69 16.01
C PRO A 57 -0.07 4.53 15.42
N SER A 58 -1.40 4.70 15.32
CA SER A 58 -2.39 3.72 14.89
C SER A 58 -3.37 4.41 13.97
N ASP A 59 -3.68 3.76 12.85
CA ASP A 59 -4.66 4.25 11.86
C ASP A 59 -6.11 4.08 12.37
N ILE A 60 -6.30 3.27 13.43
CA ILE A 60 -7.57 3.16 14.16
C ILE A 60 -7.50 4.03 15.42
N LYS A 61 -8.45 4.96 15.54
CA LYS A 61 -8.63 5.86 16.69
C LYS A 61 -9.38 5.19 17.83
N SER A 62 -10.49 4.52 17.51
CA SER A 62 -11.32 3.83 18.50
C SER A 62 -11.95 2.58 17.92
N VAL A 63 -12.20 1.59 18.78
CA VAL A 63 -12.86 0.32 18.47
C VAL A 63 -14.06 0.20 19.41
N ASN A 64 -15.26 0.14 18.83
CA ASN A 64 -16.53 0.13 19.56
C ASN A 64 -16.62 1.24 20.63
N GLY A 65 -16.10 2.43 20.33
CA GLY A 65 -16.10 3.59 21.22
C GLY A 65 -15.04 3.58 22.32
N ARG A 66 -14.07 2.65 22.29
CA ARG A 66 -12.96 2.56 23.26
C ARG A 66 -11.61 2.70 22.55
N PRO A 67 -10.55 3.17 23.23
CA PRO A 67 -9.21 3.13 22.67
C PRO A 67 -8.80 1.68 22.32
N PRO A 68 -8.14 1.45 21.17
CA PRO A 68 -7.68 0.12 20.79
C PRO A 68 -6.53 -0.34 21.71
N HIS A 69 -6.49 -1.62 22.05
CA HIS A 69 -5.36 -2.19 22.82
C HIS A 69 -4.18 -2.56 21.93
N LEU A 70 -4.42 -2.75 20.63
CA LEU A 70 -3.40 -2.97 19.60
C LEU A 70 -3.25 -1.75 18.71
N LYS A 71 -2.00 -1.37 18.40
CA LYS A 71 -1.72 -0.38 17.36
C LYS A 71 -1.78 -1.05 16.00
N ILE A 72 -2.73 -0.65 15.17
CA ILE A 72 -2.87 -1.19 13.80
C ILE A 72 -2.34 -0.16 12.80
N SER A 73 -1.47 -0.60 11.89
CA SER A 73 -1.14 0.19 10.69
C SER A 73 -1.66 -0.47 9.42
N VAL A 74 -2.50 0.24 8.68
CA VAL A 74 -3.02 -0.16 7.39
C VAL A 74 -2.08 0.36 6.29
N LYS A 75 -1.48 -0.55 5.55
CA LYS A 75 -0.68 -0.24 4.36
C LYS A 75 -1.47 -0.57 3.11
N THR A 76 -1.54 0.39 2.20
CA THR A 76 -2.34 0.25 0.99
C THR A 76 -1.48 0.11 -0.25
N THR A 77 -1.85 -0.81 -1.14
CA THR A 77 -1.20 -0.99 -2.45
C THR A 77 -2.23 -1.08 -3.59
N LYS A 78 -1.73 -1.03 -4.83
CA LYS A 78 -2.55 -1.25 -6.03
C LYS A 78 -3.16 -2.65 -6.01
N PHE A 79 -4.24 -2.87 -6.74
CA PHE A 79 -4.95 -4.16 -6.73
C PHE A 79 -4.06 -5.40 -7.03
N GLY A 80 -3.09 -5.27 -7.94
CA GLY A 80 -2.11 -6.33 -8.25
C GLY A 80 -0.84 -6.32 -7.38
N GLY A 81 -0.72 -5.39 -6.42
CA GLY A 81 0.44 -5.25 -5.55
C GLY A 81 0.52 -6.37 -4.52
N VAL A 82 1.69 -6.97 -4.38
CA VAL A 82 1.89 -8.11 -3.46
C VAL A 82 2.67 -7.76 -2.21
N TRP A 83 3.16 -6.53 -2.09
CA TRP A 83 4.09 -6.14 -1.04
C TRP A 83 3.41 -5.26 -0.01
N LEU A 84 3.44 -5.70 1.24
CA LEU A 84 3.39 -4.84 2.40
C LEU A 84 4.80 -4.26 2.56
N ASP A 85 4.93 -2.96 2.31
CA ASP A 85 6.17 -2.21 2.49
C ASP A 85 5.98 -1.21 3.63
N VAL A 86 6.87 -1.31 4.61
CA VAL A 86 6.95 -0.40 5.75
C VAL A 86 8.35 0.20 5.74
N PRO A 87 8.51 1.54 5.82
CA PRO A 87 9.82 2.12 6.04
C PRO A 87 10.50 1.46 7.24
N GLY A 88 11.78 1.11 7.12
CA GLY A 88 12.48 0.27 8.10
C GLY A 88 12.39 0.81 9.53
N ALA A 89 12.53 2.12 9.69
CA ALA A 89 12.39 2.78 11.00
C ALA A 89 10.96 2.68 11.60
N GLN A 90 9.93 2.48 10.77
CA GLN A 90 8.53 2.46 11.17
C GLN A 90 8.00 1.07 11.54
N ILE A 91 8.75 -0.01 11.29
CA ILE A 91 8.29 -1.39 11.58
C ILE A 91 8.12 -1.68 13.08
N LYS A 92 8.66 -0.83 13.95
CA LYS A 92 8.54 -0.96 15.41
C LYS A 92 7.32 -0.21 15.98
N HIS A 93 6.65 0.64 15.20
CA HIS A 93 5.65 1.59 15.69
C HIS A 93 4.26 1.00 15.95
N SER A 94 3.90 -0.07 15.26
CA SER A 94 2.58 -0.72 15.35
C SER A 94 2.73 -2.19 15.72
N ASP A 95 1.69 -2.79 16.25
CA ASP A 95 1.70 -4.19 16.68
C ASP A 95 1.27 -5.11 15.54
N VAL A 96 0.37 -4.63 14.68
CA VAL A 96 -0.10 -5.35 13.50
C VAL A 96 -0.08 -4.43 12.29
N TYR A 97 0.48 -4.94 11.19
CA TYR A 97 0.49 -4.26 9.90
C TYR A 97 -0.43 -4.98 8.93
N VAL A 98 -1.46 -4.31 8.44
CA VAL A 98 -2.47 -4.88 7.54
C VAL A 98 -2.19 -4.44 6.11
N LEU A 99 -2.19 -5.36 5.15
CA LEU A 99 -2.12 -5.02 3.73
C LEU A 99 -3.53 -4.95 3.14
N VAL A 100 -3.87 -3.79 2.58
CA VAL A 100 -5.11 -3.59 1.82
C VAL A 100 -4.77 -3.29 0.36
N ARG A 101 -5.46 -3.98 -0.56
CA ARG A 101 -5.36 -3.77 -2.00
C ARG A 101 -6.57 -2.99 -2.48
N VAL A 102 -6.33 -1.89 -3.20
CA VAL A 102 -7.40 -1.04 -3.72
C VAL A 102 -7.28 -0.90 -5.24
N GLY A 103 -8.38 -1.12 -5.94
CA GLY A 103 -8.49 -1.04 -7.40
C GLY A 103 -8.93 0.34 -7.89
N ILE A 104 -8.15 1.37 -7.57
CA ILE A 104 -8.37 2.72 -8.11
C ILE A 104 -7.81 2.79 -9.53
N THR A 105 -8.64 3.24 -10.46
CA THR A 105 -8.25 3.60 -11.84
C THR A 105 -8.27 5.12 -12.01
N ARG A 106 -7.72 5.61 -13.12
CA ARG A 106 -7.82 7.05 -13.47
C ARG A 106 -9.27 7.50 -13.59
N ASP A 107 -10.14 6.62 -14.08
CA ASP A 107 -11.58 6.91 -14.24
C ASP A 107 -12.26 7.21 -12.91
N HIS A 108 -11.82 6.60 -11.79
CA HIS A 108 -12.38 6.92 -10.48
C HIS A 108 -12.11 8.38 -10.06
N LEU A 109 -10.97 8.95 -10.45
CA LEU A 109 -10.67 10.36 -10.18
C LEU A 109 -11.51 11.28 -11.06
N LEU A 110 -11.62 10.98 -12.35
CA LEU A 110 -12.46 11.74 -13.28
C LEU A 110 -13.94 11.67 -12.87
N ALA A 111 -14.41 10.48 -12.52
CA ALA A 111 -15.76 10.26 -12.03
C ALA A 111 -16.00 10.96 -10.69
N PHE A 112 -15.00 11.04 -9.81
CA PHE A 112 -15.10 11.82 -8.58
C PHE A 112 -15.27 13.30 -8.89
N PHE A 113 -14.41 13.88 -9.75
CA PHE A 113 -14.54 15.28 -10.17
C PHE A 113 -15.85 15.58 -10.88
N LYS A 114 -16.38 14.64 -11.67
CA LYS A 114 -17.73 14.71 -12.24
C LYS A 114 -18.78 14.73 -11.12
N LYS A 115 -18.69 13.81 -10.15
CA LYS A 115 -19.64 13.67 -9.04
C LYS A 115 -19.74 14.93 -8.17
N ILE A 116 -18.62 15.63 -7.97
CA ILE A 116 -18.57 16.88 -7.22
C ILE A 116 -18.63 18.13 -8.11
N SER A 117 -19.04 17.98 -9.38
CA SER A 117 -19.25 19.06 -10.35
C SER A 117 -18.04 19.96 -10.64
N VAL A 118 -16.81 19.54 -10.33
CA VAL A 118 -15.60 20.36 -10.54
C VAL A 118 -15.45 20.78 -12.01
N PHE A 119 -15.71 19.88 -12.97
CA PHE A 119 -15.63 20.22 -14.39
C PHE A 119 -16.64 21.30 -14.78
N ARG A 120 -17.89 21.18 -14.34
CA ARG A 120 -18.93 22.18 -14.61
C ARG A 120 -18.62 23.52 -13.96
N ASP A 121 -18.32 23.50 -12.67
CA ASP A 121 -18.27 24.71 -11.86
C ASP A 121 -16.99 25.53 -12.09
N LYS A 122 -15.88 24.87 -12.44
CA LYS A 122 -14.56 25.53 -12.55
C LYS A 122 -14.02 25.59 -13.97
N PHE A 123 -14.23 24.56 -14.78
CA PHE A 123 -13.60 24.48 -16.11
C PHE A 123 -14.56 24.92 -17.22
N PHE A 124 -15.78 24.37 -17.24
CA PHE A 124 -16.74 24.62 -18.31
C PHE A 124 -17.27 26.05 -18.25
N LYS A 125 -17.52 26.56 -17.03
CA LYS A 125 -17.86 27.97 -16.81
C LYS A 125 -16.81 28.90 -17.44
N GLU A 126 -15.52 28.69 -17.13
CA GLU A 126 -14.43 29.51 -17.65
C GLU A 126 -14.28 29.37 -19.18
N ALA A 127 -14.44 28.15 -19.71
CA ALA A 127 -14.36 27.88 -21.15
C ALA A 127 -15.47 28.60 -21.94
N LEU A 128 -16.69 28.65 -21.39
CA LEU A 128 -17.82 29.40 -21.95
C LEU A 128 -17.56 30.90 -21.91
N GLU A 129 -17.17 31.43 -20.75
CA GLU A 129 -16.93 32.87 -20.56
C GLU A 129 -15.83 33.40 -21.48
N ARG A 130 -14.82 32.58 -21.79
CA ARG A 130 -13.73 32.93 -22.72
C ARG A 130 -14.01 32.59 -24.18
N GLY A 131 -15.17 32.01 -24.49
CA GLY A 131 -15.51 31.57 -25.85
C GLY A 131 -14.58 30.49 -26.41
N ILE A 132 -13.95 29.69 -25.54
CA ILE A 132 -13.04 28.60 -25.92
C ILE A 132 -13.83 27.40 -26.46
N ALA A 133 -15.03 27.14 -25.91
CA ALA A 133 -15.89 26.04 -26.30
C ALA A 133 -17.37 26.45 -26.23
N GLY A 134 -18.20 25.83 -27.07
CA GLY A 134 -19.64 26.02 -27.08
C GLY A 134 -20.35 25.21 -25.97
N LYS A 135 -21.58 25.61 -25.62
CA LYS A 135 -22.38 24.91 -24.60
C LYS A 135 -22.62 23.44 -24.96
N ASP A 136 -22.95 23.17 -26.22
CA ASP A 136 -23.28 21.81 -26.67
C ASP A 136 -22.06 20.88 -26.62
N GLU A 137 -20.88 21.40 -27.02
CA GLU A 137 -19.60 20.68 -26.92
C GLU A 137 -19.26 20.33 -25.47
N LEU A 138 -19.47 21.25 -24.53
CA LEU A 138 -19.20 21.00 -23.12
C LEU A 138 -20.17 19.99 -22.50
N GLU A 139 -21.43 19.96 -22.92
CA GLU A 139 -22.37 18.92 -22.50
C GLU A 139 -22.04 17.55 -23.11
N GLU A 140 -21.51 17.49 -24.33
CA GLU A 140 -20.98 16.25 -24.91
C GLU A 140 -19.78 15.73 -24.10
N ILE A 141 -18.83 16.61 -23.78
CA ILE A 141 -17.69 16.26 -22.90
C ILE A 141 -18.22 15.78 -21.55
N TRP A 142 -19.19 16.47 -20.94
CA TRP A 142 -19.81 16.06 -19.68
C TRP A 142 -20.40 14.65 -19.75
N GLY A 143 -21.14 14.37 -20.84
CA GLY A 143 -21.76 13.07 -21.09
C GLY A 143 -20.74 11.95 -21.25
N SER A 144 -19.58 12.24 -21.83
CA SER A 144 -18.48 11.28 -22.03
C SER A 144 -17.72 10.92 -20.74
N LEU A 145 -17.79 11.75 -19.70
CA LEU A 145 -17.08 11.50 -18.45
C LEU A 145 -17.67 10.28 -17.71
N PRO A 146 -16.82 9.44 -17.08
CA PRO A 146 -17.28 8.25 -16.38
C PRO A 146 -18.13 8.59 -15.15
N GLU A 147 -19.12 7.75 -14.85
CA GLU A 147 -19.86 7.79 -13.59
C GLU A 147 -19.08 7.14 -12.45
N PHE A 148 -19.36 7.58 -11.22
CA PHE A 148 -18.63 7.07 -10.06
C PHE A 148 -19.08 5.64 -9.74
N ALA A 149 -18.16 4.69 -9.94
CA ALA A 149 -18.36 3.28 -9.63
C ALA A 149 -17.80 2.90 -8.24
N HIS A 150 -18.22 1.75 -7.73
CA HIS A 150 -17.66 1.17 -6.52
C HIS A 150 -16.17 0.86 -6.71
N VAL A 151 -15.35 1.26 -5.74
CA VAL A 151 -13.91 0.95 -5.71
C VAL A 151 -13.73 -0.45 -5.11
N PRO A 152 -13.22 -1.44 -5.85
CA PRO A 152 -12.95 -2.76 -5.28
C PRO A 152 -11.77 -2.67 -4.30
N ALA A 153 -11.95 -3.24 -3.11
CA ALA A 153 -10.91 -3.32 -2.09
C ALA A 153 -10.88 -4.71 -1.46
N TYR A 154 -9.68 -5.16 -1.05
CA TYR A 154 -9.48 -6.47 -0.45
C TYR A 154 -8.40 -6.41 0.64
N VAL A 155 -8.71 -6.93 1.83
CA VAL A 155 -7.74 -7.12 2.91
C VAL A 155 -6.92 -8.37 2.59
N ALA A 156 -5.66 -8.17 2.21
CA ALA A 156 -4.78 -9.25 1.75
C ALA A 156 -4.17 -10.09 2.86
N GLY A 157 -4.27 -9.61 4.09
CA GLY A 157 -3.74 -10.24 5.29
C GLY A 157 -3.00 -9.23 6.17
N PHE A 158 -2.36 -9.74 7.20
CA PHE A 158 -1.60 -8.93 8.15
C PHE A 158 -0.28 -9.59 8.55
N LEU A 159 0.62 -8.76 9.05
CA LEU A 159 1.86 -9.13 9.71
C LEU A 159 1.72 -8.80 11.19
N ASP A 160 1.88 -9.81 12.05
CA ASP A 160 1.92 -9.63 13.51
C ASP A 160 3.38 -9.40 13.93
N LYS A 161 3.67 -8.23 14.50
CA LYS A 161 5.02 -7.86 14.93
C LYS A 161 5.55 -8.84 15.97
N ALA A 162 4.69 -9.39 16.84
CA ALA A 162 5.10 -10.29 17.89
C ALA A 162 5.77 -11.57 17.36
N GLU A 163 5.39 -12.04 16.16
CA GLU A 163 5.95 -13.24 15.55
C GLU A 163 7.33 -13.04 14.91
N ILE A 164 7.72 -11.79 14.71
CA ILE A 164 8.99 -11.43 14.08
C ILE A 164 9.88 -10.59 14.98
N ALA A 165 9.47 -10.36 16.24
CA ALA A 165 10.11 -9.43 17.16
C ALA A 165 11.62 -9.69 17.33
N GLU A 166 12.02 -10.96 17.43
CA GLU A 166 13.43 -11.37 17.57
C GLU A 166 14.31 -10.98 16.37
N PHE A 167 13.72 -10.80 15.20
CA PHE A 167 14.44 -10.41 13.98
C PHE A 167 14.52 -8.90 13.79
N LEU A 168 13.68 -8.13 14.49
CA LEU A 168 13.56 -6.68 14.29
C LEU A 168 14.72 -5.88 14.88
N ASP A 169 15.48 -6.44 15.81
CA ASP A 169 16.64 -5.78 16.42
C ASP A 169 17.88 -5.76 15.53
N ASN A 170 17.90 -6.59 14.48
CA ASN A 170 18.93 -6.56 13.47
C ASN A 170 18.34 -6.07 12.14
N GLU A 171 18.58 -4.80 11.81
CA GLU A 171 18.11 -4.14 10.59
C GLU A 171 18.65 -4.75 9.28
N LYS A 172 19.53 -5.76 9.37
CA LYS A 172 19.99 -6.56 8.22
C LYS A 172 19.36 -7.95 8.16
N SER A 173 18.36 -8.23 8.99
CA SER A 173 17.66 -9.52 9.02
C SER A 173 16.80 -9.72 7.79
N ILE A 174 17.02 -10.84 7.09
CA ILE A 174 16.12 -11.35 6.06
C ILE A 174 15.63 -12.70 6.57
N ILE A 175 14.36 -12.78 6.94
CA ILE A 175 13.75 -13.99 7.51
C ILE A 175 13.52 -15.02 6.40
N LEU A 176 13.04 -14.55 5.26
CA LEU A 176 12.72 -15.41 4.12
C LEU A 176 12.94 -14.66 2.81
N ALA A 177 13.59 -15.33 1.85
CA ALA A 177 13.62 -14.92 0.45
C ALA A 177 13.40 -16.15 -0.47
N ASP A 178 12.51 -16.00 -1.45
CA ASP A 178 12.30 -16.96 -2.53
C ASP A 178 11.87 -16.26 -3.82
N GLY A 179 12.15 -16.93 -4.94
CA GLY A 179 11.89 -16.36 -6.26
C GLY A 179 12.04 -17.33 -7.41
N GLU A 180 11.68 -16.83 -8.57
CA GLU A 180 11.82 -17.53 -9.83
C GLU A 180 13.12 -17.11 -10.53
N VAL A 181 13.95 -18.10 -10.87
CA VAL A 181 15.19 -17.88 -11.60
C VAL A 181 14.87 -17.79 -13.09
N LYS A 182 15.28 -16.69 -13.72
CA LYS A 182 15.23 -16.47 -15.18
C LYS A 182 16.67 -16.40 -15.71
N ILE A 183 16.82 -16.32 -17.03
CA ILE A 183 18.12 -16.38 -17.71
C ILE A 183 19.12 -15.32 -17.21
N LYS A 184 18.68 -14.09 -16.94
CA LYS A 184 19.54 -12.95 -16.55
C LYS A 184 19.20 -12.34 -15.19
N LYS A 185 18.19 -12.87 -14.51
CA LYS A 185 17.66 -12.27 -13.29
C LYS A 185 16.91 -13.28 -12.43
N VAL A 186 16.76 -12.97 -11.16
CA VAL A 186 15.84 -13.65 -10.24
C VAL A 186 14.72 -12.70 -9.89
N ILE A 187 13.48 -13.18 -10.02
CA ILE A 187 12.28 -12.42 -9.64
C ILE A 187 11.82 -12.93 -8.27
N ILE A 188 12.10 -12.15 -7.23
CA ILE A 188 11.65 -12.38 -5.86
C ILE A 188 10.13 -12.20 -5.82
N ASN A 189 9.43 -13.24 -5.40
CA ASN A 189 7.97 -13.27 -5.26
C ASN A 189 7.53 -13.66 -3.84
N LYS A 190 8.48 -14.10 -2.99
CA LYS A 190 8.28 -14.34 -1.57
C LYS A 190 9.42 -13.70 -0.80
N PHE A 191 9.10 -12.80 0.12
CA PHE A 191 10.10 -12.14 0.93
C PHE A 191 9.49 -11.72 2.28
N LEU A 192 10.30 -11.81 3.34
CA LEU A 192 10.01 -11.29 4.67
C LEU A 192 11.32 -10.80 5.29
N GLY A 193 11.41 -9.51 5.60
CA GLY A 193 12.56 -8.93 6.30
C GLY A 193 12.95 -7.56 5.76
N TYR A 194 14.16 -7.14 6.11
CA TYR A 194 14.70 -5.85 5.69
C TYR A 194 15.31 -5.90 4.28
N TRP A 195 15.20 -4.80 3.55
CA TRP A 195 15.77 -4.63 2.22
C TRP A 195 16.25 -3.18 2.03
N HIS A 196 17.50 -3.00 1.59
CA HIS A 196 18.01 -1.70 1.19
C HIS A 196 18.72 -1.83 -0.16
N PRO A 197 18.20 -1.23 -1.25
CA PRO A 197 18.71 -1.49 -2.61
C PRO A 197 20.14 -0.99 -2.84
N ALA A 198 20.59 0.03 -2.09
CA ALA A 198 21.95 0.56 -2.19
C ALA A 198 22.99 -0.15 -1.31
N VAL A 199 22.60 -1.16 -0.51
CA VAL A 199 23.51 -1.84 0.43
C VAL A 199 23.74 -3.29 -0.06
N PRO A 200 24.94 -3.63 -0.56
CA PRO A 200 25.22 -4.94 -1.17
C PRO A 200 24.99 -6.16 -0.24
N ASP A 201 25.03 -5.94 1.07
CA ASP A 201 24.84 -6.98 2.09
C ASP A 201 23.49 -7.70 1.96
N TYR A 202 22.41 -6.96 1.67
CA TYR A 202 21.07 -7.53 1.53
C TYR A 202 21.00 -8.44 0.31
N GLU A 203 21.53 -7.99 -0.83
CA GLU A 203 21.56 -8.79 -2.06
C GLU A 203 22.36 -10.08 -1.85
N ARG A 204 23.52 -9.99 -1.18
CA ARG A 204 24.34 -11.15 -0.83
C ARG A 204 23.56 -12.16 0.01
N LYS A 205 22.86 -11.71 1.06
CA LYS A 205 22.02 -12.57 1.92
C LYS A 205 20.87 -13.23 1.16
N VAL A 206 20.21 -12.49 0.26
CA VAL A 206 19.16 -13.06 -0.61
C VAL A 206 19.73 -14.18 -1.47
N ARG A 207 20.87 -13.95 -2.12
CA ARG A 207 21.55 -14.98 -2.94
C ARG A 207 21.93 -16.20 -2.12
N GLU A 208 22.47 -16.02 -0.92
CA GLU A 208 22.81 -17.11 -0.01
C GLU A 208 21.58 -17.95 0.35
N GLN A 209 20.45 -17.32 0.72
CA GLN A 209 19.21 -18.05 1.01
C GLN A 209 18.68 -18.83 -0.19
N LEU A 210 18.71 -18.23 -1.38
CA LEU A 210 18.24 -18.88 -2.60
C LEU A 210 19.17 -20.05 -3.01
N LYS A 211 20.49 -19.90 -2.90
CA LYS A 211 21.47 -20.98 -3.13
C LYS A 211 21.22 -22.14 -2.15
N ARG A 212 20.97 -21.85 -0.86
CA ARG A 212 20.60 -22.87 0.16
C ARG A 212 19.30 -23.62 -0.18
N LYS A 213 18.39 -23.00 -0.92
CA LYS A 213 17.15 -23.61 -1.44
C LYS A 213 17.37 -24.39 -2.75
N GLY A 214 18.61 -24.59 -3.20
CA GLY A 214 18.94 -25.31 -4.43
C GLY A 214 18.71 -24.51 -5.72
N LYS A 215 18.56 -23.18 -5.64
CA LYS A 215 18.40 -22.33 -6.83
C LYS A 215 19.75 -22.09 -7.48
N SER A 216 19.86 -22.37 -8.78
CA SER A 216 21.06 -22.09 -9.58
C SER A 216 21.14 -20.60 -9.91
N ILE A 217 21.89 -19.84 -9.10
CA ILE A 217 22.03 -18.39 -9.23
C ILE A 217 23.48 -18.04 -9.50
N ARG A 218 23.70 -17.36 -10.62
CA ARG A 218 24.99 -16.77 -10.97
C ARG A 218 25.13 -15.39 -10.34
N ASP A 219 26.36 -14.98 -10.07
CA ASP A 219 26.62 -13.71 -9.40
C ASP A 219 26.31 -12.48 -10.28
N ASP A 220 26.24 -12.65 -11.62
CA ASP A 220 25.86 -11.61 -12.59
C ASP A 220 24.35 -11.39 -12.73
N MET A 221 23.51 -12.29 -12.21
CA MET A 221 22.05 -12.21 -12.36
C MET A 221 21.47 -11.08 -11.52
N LYS A 222 20.63 -10.20 -12.08
CA LYS A 222 19.96 -9.14 -11.29
C LYS A 222 18.93 -9.72 -10.30
N ILE A 223 18.78 -9.11 -9.13
CA ILE A 223 17.68 -9.40 -8.20
C ILE A 223 16.58 -8.34 -8.42
N GLU A 224 15.38 -8.78 -8.77
CA GLU A 224 14.20 -7.92 -8.94
C GLU A 224 13.06 -8.43 -8.06
N PHE A 225 12.17 -7.53 -7.63
CA PHE A 225 10.99 -7.88 -6.86
C PHE A 225 9.75 -7.78 -7.75
N VAL A 226 8.86 -8.77 -7.68
CA VAL A 226 7.68 -8.83 -8.57
C VAL A 226 6.83 -7.56 -8.44
N GLY A 227 6.54 -6.91 -9.56
CA GLY A 227 5.71 -5.70 -9.58
C GLY A 227 6.39 -4.43 -9.03
N ILE A 228 7.66 -4.50 -8.65
CA ILE A 228 8.47 -3.36 -8.22
C ILE A 228 9.41 -2.96 -9.35
N GLN A 229 9.35 -1.70 -9.78
CA GLN A 229 10.31 -1.18 -10.76
C GLN A 229 11.60 -0.74 -10.08
N ASN A 230 11.48 0.14 -9.07
CA ASN A 230 12.60 0.65 -8.30
C ASN A 230 12.17 0.82 -6.84
N PHE A 231 13.12 0.62 -5.93
CA PHE A 231 13.01 1.02 -4.54
C PHE A 231 13.62 2.42 -4.35
N SER A 232 13.13 3.18 -3.36
CA SER A 232 13.88 4.33 -2.85
C SER A 232 15.19 3.86 -2.24
N LYS A 233 16.15 4.77 -2.10
CA LYS A 233 17.45 4.48 -1.46
C LYS A 233 17.33 4.51 0.07
N GLU A 234 16.23 3.97 0.61
CA GLU A 234 15.97 3.90 2.04
C GLU A 234 15.92 2.43 2.48
N LEU A 235 15.89 2.23 3.80
CA LEU A 235 15.66 0.92 4.38
C LEU A 235 14.15 0.61 4.34
N HIS A 236 13.80 -0.56 3.83
CA HIS A 236 12.44 -1.07 3.79
C HIS A 236 12.34 -2.33 4.64
N PHE A 237 11.17 -2.55 5.26
CA PHE A 237 10.76 -3.85 5.76
C PHE A 237 9.63 -4.36 4.86
N LEU A 238 9.92 -5.44 4.14
CA LEU A 238 9.03 -6.00 3.12
C LEU A 238 8.43 -7.32 3.61
N ALA A 239 7.13 -7.48 3.40
CA ALA A 239 6.44 -8.75 3.51
C ALA A 239 5.58 -8.99 2.25
N SER A 240 5.80 -10.11 1.57
CA SER A 240 4.91 -10.49 0.47
C SER A 240 3.56 -10.97 1.00
N SER A 241 2.48 -10.80 0.24
CA SER A 241 1.15 -11.28 0.62
C SER A 241 1.10 -12.79 0.86
N GLY A 242 2.07 -13.55 0.32
CA GLY A 242 2.19 -14.98 0.54
C GLY A 242 2.77 -15.36 1.91
N VAL A 243 3.33 -14.41 2.67
CA VAL A 243 3.80 -14.61 4.05
C VAL A 243 2.87 -14.00 5.09
N LEU A 244 1.87 -13.22 4.67
CA LEU A 244 0.91 -12.61 5.57
C LEU A 244 -0.08 -13.63 6.11
N LYS A 245 -0.49 -13.42 7.36
CA LYS A 245 -1.62 -14.11 7.97
C LYS A 245 -2.92 -13.64 7.37
N ARG A 246 -3.83 -14.57 7.09
CA ARG A 246 -5.09 -14.28 6.40
C ARG A 246 -6.22 -15.24 6.73
N LYS A 247 -5.96 -16.31 7.48
CA LYS A 247 -7.01 -17.24 7.86
C LYS A 247 -7.91 -16.60 8.90
N GLN A 248 -9.14 -17.10 9.01
CA GLN A 248 -10.10 -16.56 9.97
C GLN A 248 -9.58 -16.69 11.40
N GLU A 249 -8.97 -17.83 11.75
CA GLU A 249 -8.45 -18.10 13.11
C GLU A 249 -7.26 -17.20 13.46
N ASP A 250 -6.49 -16.77 12.46
CA ASP A 250 -5.43 -15.79 12.65
C ASP A 250 -6.01 -14.42 13.00
N TRP A 251 -7.05 -14.00 12.28
CA TRP A 251 -7.74 -12.75 12.53
C TRP A 251 -8.43 -12.73 13.89
N GLU A 252 -9.11 -13.79 14.29
CA GLU A 252 -9.78 -13.88 15.60
C GLU A 252 -8.81 -13.61 16.76
N LYS A 253 -7.54 -14.03 16.67
CA LYS A 253 -6.51 -13.75 17.68
C LYS A 253 -6.13 -12.27 17.79
N VAL A 254 -6.18 -11.53 16.67
CA VAL A 254 -5.94 -10.08 16.65
C VAL A 254 -7.18 -9.34 17.11
N ILE A 255 -8.34 -9.76 16.59
CA ILE A 255 -9.63 -9.14 16.82
C ILE A 255 -10.06 -9.20 18.29
N THR A 256 -9.81 -10.33 18.97
CA THR A 256 -10.06 -10.47 20.41
C THR A 256 -9.21 -9.54 21.29
N LYS A 257 -8.13 -8.99 20.73
CA LYS A 257 -7.21 -8.06 21.39
C LYS A 257 -7.38 -6.61 20.89
N LEU A 258 -8.25 -6.35 19.91
CA LEU A 258 -8.48 -5.01 19.37
C LEU A 258 -9.22 -4.15 20.40
#